data_AF-A0A6L5ZGK6-F1
#
_entry.id   AF-A0A6L5ZGK6-F1
#
_cell.length_a   1.000
_cell.length_b   1.000
_cell.length_c   1.000
_cell.angle_alpha   90.00
_cell.angle_beta   90.00
_cell.angle_gamma   90.00
#
_symmetry.space_group_name_H-M   'P 1'
#
loop_
_entity.id
_entity.type
_entity.pdbx_description
1 polymer ?
#
loop_
_entity_poly.entity_id
_entity_poly.type
_entity_poly.pdbx_seq_one_letter_code
_entity_poly.pdbx_strand_id
1 'polypeptide(L)'
;MSESRERPVVIVSNRGPVSYRVDQGELVGMRGAGGLVSGLAPLLESGRASWIAAALSPADRSAVAAGTATPDGLAVRLLSLDPVDQALAYDLISNQTLWFVHHGLFDLTR
;
A
#
# COMPACT_ATOMS: atom_id res chain seq x y z
N MET A 1 -10.88 -36.88 8.11
CA MET A 1 -9.96 -35.76 8.46
C MET A 1 -10.38 -34.57 7.64
N SER A 2 -10.90 -33.51 8.28
CA SER A 2 -11.26 -32.27 7.57
C SER A 2 -9.97 -31.59 7.13
N GLU A 3 -9.73 -31.47 5.82
CA GLU A 3 -8.72 -30.54 5.31
C GLU A 3 -9.09 -29.14 5.83
N SER A 4 -8.26 -28.56 6.70
CA SER A 4 -8.34 -27.14 6.94
C SER A 4 -7.99 -26.46 5.63
N ARG A 5 -8.97 -25.84 4.95
CA ARG A 5 -8.67 -24.95 3.83
C ARG A 5 -7.63 -23.94 4.32
N GLU A 6 -6.43 -24.00 3.77
CA GLU A 6 -5.40 -23.00 4.04
C GLU A 6 -5.98 -21.64 3.64
N ARG A 7 -6.21 -20.77 4.63
CA ARG A 7 -6.75 -19.44 4.39
C ARG A 7 -5.60 -18.54 3.95
N PRO A 8 -5.66 -17.94 2.75
CA PRO A 8 -4.59 -17.06 2.29
C PRO A 8 -4.48 -15.85 3.22
N VAL A 9 -3.26 -15.49 3.61
CA VAL A 9 -3.02 -14.26 4.37
C VAL A 9 -3.02 -13.09 3.38
N VAL A 10 -3.84 -12.08 3.65
CA VAL A 10 -3.89 -10.85 2.85
C VAL A 10 -3.58 -9.68 3.76
N ILE A 11 -2.51 -8.95 3.44
CA ILE A 11 -2.11 -7.72 4.11
C ILE A 11 -2.72 -6.56 3.32
N VAL A 12 -3.38 -5.63 4.01
CA VAL A 12 -3.94 -4.44 3.39
C VAL A 12 -3.48 -3.22 4.18
N SER A 13 -2.86 -2.27 3.49
CA SER A 13 -2.42 -1.00 4.06
C SER A 13 -2.40 0.07 2.98
N ASN A 14 -2.54 1.34 3.35
CA ASN A 14 -2.52 2.41 2.35
C ASN A 14 -1.19 2.46 1.59
N ARG A 15 -0.06 2.38 2.32
CA ARG A 15 1.28 2.28 1.73
C ARG A 15 1.74 0.82 1.73
N GLY A 16 2.16 0.34 0.57
CA GLY A 16 2.70 -1.01 0.38
C GLY A 16 4.21 -1.10 0.59
N PRO A 17 4.79 -2.29 0.37
CA PRO A 17 6.22 -2.56 0.52
C PRO A 17 7.05 -2.09 -0.68
N VAL A 18 6.43 -1.49 -1.69
CA VAL A 18 7.06 -1.05 -2.94
C VAL A 18 6.47 0.30 -3.34
N SER A 19 7.31 1.16 -3.91
CA SER A 19 6.91 2.36 -4.64
C SER A 19 7.72 2.49 -5.93
N TYR A 20 7.19 3.18 -6.93
CA TYR A 20 7.85 3.39 -8.21
C TYR A 20 8.32 4.84 -8.34
N ARG A 21 9.41 5.02 -9.08
CA ARG A 21 9.90 6.33 -9.51
C ARG A 21 10.32 6.25 -10.96
N VAL A 22 10.35 7.39 -11.64
CA VAL A 22 10.97 7.49 -12.96
C VAL A 22 12.46 7.78 -12.77
N ASP A 23 13.32 6.97 -13.38
CA ASP A 23 14.76 7.14 -13.41
C ASP A 23 15.24 7.09 -14.87
N GLN A 24 15.84 8.18 -15.35
CA GLN A 24 16.29 8.29 -16.75
C GLN A 24 15.22 7.92 -17.81
N GLY A 25 13.94 8.14 -17.50
CA GLY A 25 12.81 7.82 -18.38
C GLY A 25 12.20 6.43 -18.15
N GLU A 26 12.82 5.59 -17.32
CA GLU A 26 12.35 4.24 -17.02
C GLU A 26 11.65 4.17 -15.65
N LEU A 27 10.64 3.31 -15.54
CA LEU A 27 9.98 3.04 -14.26
C LEU A 27 10.82 2.07 -13.42
N VAL A 28 11.31 2.53 -12.28
CA VAL A 28 12.11 1.74 -11.34
C VAL A 28 11.35 1.51 -10.05
N GLY A 29 11.16 0.23 -9.72
CA GLY A 29 10.58 -0.20 -8.44
C GLY A 29 11.58 -0.07 -7.30
N MET A 30 11.14 0.52 -6.20
CA MET A 30 11.92 0.74 -4.98
C MET A 30 11.25 -0.02 -3.83
N ARG A 31 12.01 -0.83 -3.09
CA ARG A 31 11.50 -1.42 -1.85
C ARG A 31 11.28 -0.33 -0.81
N GLY A 32 10.08 -0.30 -0.24
CA GLY A 32 9.72 0.57 0.87
C GLY A 32 10.49 0.19 2.13
N ALA A 33 10.92 1.19 2.88
CA ALA A 33 11.52 1.00 4.19
C ALA A 33 10.45 0.95 5.29
N GLY A 34 10.70 0.20 6.36
CA GLY A 34 9.86 0.21 7.57
C GLY A 34 9.75 -1.16 8.25
N GLY A 35 9.47 -1.15 9.56
CA GLY A 35 9.42 -2.37 10.36
C GLY A 35 8.38 -3.40 9.88
N LEU A 36 7.23 -2.94 9.38
CA LEU A 36 6.19 -3.84 8.84
C LEU A 36 6.64 -4.52 7.54
N VAL A 37 7.31 -3.78 6.65
CA VAL A 37 7.82 -4.33 5.39
C VAL A 37 8.89 -5.37 5.68
N SER A 38 9.87 -5.05 6.52
CA SER A 38 10.94 -5.98 6.90
C SER A 38 10.41 -7.21 7.64
N GLY A 39 9.44 -7.04 8.54
CA GLY A 39 8.88 -8.15 9.32
C GLY A 39 8.00 -9.09 8.51
N LEU A 40 7.31 -8.59 7.48
CA LEU A 40 6.38 -9.39 6.67
C LEU A 40 6.93 -9.83 5.31
N ALA A 41 8.08 -9.30 4.88
CA ALA A 41 8.73 -9.71 3.63
C ALA A 41 8.91 -11.24 3.49
N PRO A 42 9.35 -12.00 4.52
CA PRO A 42 9.49 -13.45 4.41
C PRO A 42 8.16 -14.18 4.09
N LEU A 43 7.03 -13.64 4.56
CA LEU A 43 5.71 -14.23 4.26
C LEU A 43 5.32 -14.03 2.79
N LEU A 44 5.63 -12.86 2.23
CA LEU A 44 5.42 -12.59 0.80
C LEU A 44 6.34 -13.45 -0.07
N GLU A 45 7.62 -13.55 0.29
CA GLU A 45 8.63 -14.31 -0.46
C GLU A 45 8.37 -15.82 -0.41
N SER A 46 7.78 -16.33 0.68
CA SER A 46 7.34 -17.73 0.79
C SER A 46 6.03 -18.05 0.03
N GLY A 47 5.38 -17.05 -0.59
CA GLY A 47 4.10 -17.21 -1.28
C GLY A 47 2.91 -17.45 -0.35
N ARG A 48 3.08 -17.29 0.97
CA ARG A 48 2.05 -17.54 1.98
C ARG A 48 1.17 -16.33 2.27
N ALA A 49 1.55 -15.16 1.76
CA ALA A 49 0.80 -13.94 1.88
C ALA A 49 0.77 -13.13 0.58
N SER A 50 -0.24 -12.29 0.43
CA SER A 50 -0.27 -11.21 -0.55
C SER A 50 -0.45 -9.86 0.12
N TRP A 51 -0.06 -8.78 -0.57
CA TRP A 51 -0.19 -7.42 -0.06
C TRP A 51 -0.93 -6.54 -1.06
N ILE A 52 -2.02 -5.93 -0.63
CA ILE A 52 -2.78 -4.93 -1.39
C ILE A 52 -2.51 -3.55 -0.81
N ALA A 53 -2.15 -2.59 -1.67
CA ALA A 53 -1.93 -1.20 -1.26
C ALA A 53 -2.38 -0.22 -2.34
N ALA A 54 -2.48 1.07 -2.00
CA ALA A 54 -2.81 2.11 -2.96
C ALA A 54 -1.57 2.55 -3.75
N ALA A 55 -1.76 2.93 -5.01
CA ALA A 55 -0.76 3.65 -5.79
C ALA A 55 -0.73 5.12 -5.32
N LEU A 56 0.36 5.52 -4.66
CA LEU A 56 0.43 6.82 -3.97
C LEU A 56 1.07 7.93 -4.81
N SER A 57 1.75 7.58 -5.90
CA SER A 57 2.41 8.51 -6.80
C SER A 57 1.94 8.36 -8.25
N PRO A 58 2.16 9.38 -9.10
CA PRO A 58 1.98 9.23 -10.55
C PRO A 58 2.77 8.05 -11.12
N ALA A 59 4.00 7.82 -10.64
CA ALA A 59 4.84 6.71 -11.09
C ALA A 59 4.25 5.35 -10.68
N ASP A 60 3.67 5.22 -9.47
CA ASP A 60 2.95 4.00 -9.07
C ASP A 60 1.76 3.74 -10.00
N ARG A 61 1.00 4.77 -10.33
CA ARG A 61 -0.15 4.64 -11.25
C ARG A 61 0.30 4.26 -12.66
N SER A 62 1.40 4.82 -13.15
CA SER A 62 2.02 4.41 -14.42
C SER A 62 2.48 2.95 -14.39
N ALA A 63 3.09 2.48 -13.30
CA ALA A 63 3.49 1.08 -13.13
C ALA A 63 2.27 0.14 -13.10
N VAL A 64 1.17 0.55 -12.45
CA VAL A 64 -0.09 -0.21 -12.46
C VAL A 64 -0.66 -0.28 -13.88
N ALA A 65 -0.71 0.83 -14.60
CA ALA A 65 -1.21 0.89 -15.98
C ALA A 65 -0.35 0.06 -16.95
N ALA A 66 0.96 0.00 -16.74
CA ALA A 66 1.90 -0.80 -17.52
C ALA A 66 1.89 -2.30 -17.15
N GLY A 67 1.20 -2.70 -16.08
CA GLY A 67 1.22 -4.08 -15.56
C GLY A 67 2.56 -4.46 -14.90
N THR A 68 3.43 -3.50 -14.60
CA THR A 68 4.76 -3.70 -13.99
C THR A 68 4.77 -3.46 -12.48
N ALA A 69 3.61 -3.16 -11.88
CA ALA A 69 3.41 -2.97 -10.44
C ALA A 69 3.56 -4.23 -9.56
N THR A 70 4.09 -5.32 -10.12
CA THR A 70 4.43 -6.58 -9.45
C THR A 70 5.94 -6.80 -9.58
N PRO A 71 6.73 -6.44 -8.55
CA PRO A 71 8.16 -6.74 -8.57
C PRO A 71 8.41 -8.24 -8.56
N ASP A 72 9.48 -8.67 -9.23
CA ASP A 72 9.89 -10.07 -9.40
C ASP A 72 9.79 -10.86 -8.09
N GLY A 73 8.79 -11.74 -8.01
CA GLY A 73 8.60 -12.72 -6.94
C GLY A 73 7.76 -12.28 -5.74
N LEU A 74 7.30 -11.03 -5.65
CA LEU A 74 6.43 -10.59 -4.55
C LEU A 74 4.96 -10.53 -4.97
N ALA A 75 4.09 -11.16 -4.18
CA ALA A 75 2.63 -11.11 -4.35
C ALA A 75 2.05 -9.75 -3.89
N VAL A 76 2.43 -8.66 -4.55
CA VAL A 76 2.02 -7.29 -4.24
C VAL A 76 1.08 -6.77 -5.33
N ARG A 77 -0.02 -6.12 -4.94
CA ARG A 77 -0.96 -5.48 -5.84
C ARG A 77 -1.17 -4.03 -5.43
N LEU A 78 -0.75 -3.10 -6.29
CA LEU A 78 -1.09 -1.69 -6.15
C LEU A 78 -2.43 -1.40 -6.84
N LEU A 79 -3.27 -0.60 -6.18
CA LEU A 79 -4.56 -0.14 -6.68
C LEU A 79 -4.45 1.31 -7.12
N SER A 80 -4.69 1.59 -8.41
CA SER A 80 -4.93 2.95 -8.88
C SER A 80 -6.38 3.32 -8.54
N LEU A 81 -6.56 3.98 -7.40
CA LEU A 81 -7.86 4.47 -6.95
C LEU A 81 -8.25 5.74 -7.71
N ASP A 82 -9.54 6.06 -7.70
CA ASP A 82 -9.99 7.37 -8.16
C ASP A 82 -9.31 8.46 -7.31
N PRO A 83 -8.70 9.50 -7.92
CA PRO A 83 -7.98 10.52 -7.17
C PRO A 83 -8.84 11.31 -6.18
N VAL A 84 -10.12 11.51 -6.48
CA VAL A 84 -11.06 12.21 -5.59
C VAL A 84 -11.38 11.32 -4.40
N ASP A 85 -11.73 10.05 -4.63
CA ASP A 85 -12.01 9.10 -3.55
C ASP A 85 -10.77 8.90 -2.65
N GLN A 86 -9.58 8.82 -3.24
CA GLN A 86 -8.33 8.68 -2.50
C GLN A 86 -8.05 9.91 -1.62
N ALA A 87 -8.22 11.12 -2.15
CA ALA A 87 -8.03 12.36 -1.38
C ALA A 87 -9.04 12.47 -0.23
N LEU A 88 -10.32 12.16 -0.49
CA LEU A 88 -11.36 12.17 0.53
C LEU A 88 -11.09 11.14 1.63
N ALA A 89 -10.79 9.89 1.27
CA ALA A 89 -10.60 8.82 2.24
C ALA A 89 -9.28 8.97 3.02
N TYR A 90 -8.17 9.23 2.34
CA TYR A 90 -6.84 9.21 2.95
C TYR A 90 -6.44 10.56 3.54
N ASP A 91 -6.54 11.64 2.79
CA ASP A 91 -6.05 12.94 3.26
C ASP A 91 -7.05 13.56 4.23
N LEU A 92 -8.34 13.64 3.85
CA LEU A 92 -9.36 14.28 4.68
C LEU A 92 -9.82 13.39 5.83
N ILE A 93 -10.36 12.20 5.56
CA ILE A 93 -10.92 11.36 6.62
C ILE A 93 -9.82 10.76 7.49
N SER A 94 -8.80 10.13 6.91
CA SER A 94 -7.78 9.44 7.72
C SER A 94 -6.80 10.41 8.39
N ASN A 95 -6.11 11.26 7.61
CA ASN A 95 -4.98 12.05 8.11
C ASN A 95 -5.35 13.41 8.72
N GLN A 96 -6.52 13.98 8.38
CA GLN A 96 -7.00 15.22 9.00
C GLN A 96 -8.07 14.94 10.06
N THR A 97 -9.11 14.16 9.74
CA THR A 97 -10.24 13.98 10.66
C THR A 97 -9.92 12.97 11.76
N LEU A 98 -9.74 11.69 11.42
CA LEU A 98 -9.51 10.63 12.40
C LEU A 98 -8.22 10.85 13.17
N TRP A 99 -7.16 11.30 12.50
CA TRP A 99 -5.92 11.70 13.17
C TRP A 99 -6.17 12.77 14.24
N PHE A 100 -6.86 13.87 13.91
CA PHE A 100 -7.12 14.93 14.89
C PHE A 100 -8.02 14.46 16.03
N VAL A 101 -9.04 13.64 15.75
CA VAL A 101 -9.90 13.03 16.78
C VAL A 101 -9.05 12.21 17.75
N HIS A 102 -8.22 11.30 17.23
CA HIS A 102 -7.43 10.39 18.07
C HIS A 102 -6.30 11.07 18.83
N HIS A 103 -5.84 12.24 18.38
CA HIS A 103 -4.74 12.98 19.00
C HIS A 103 -5.19 14.25 19.74
N GLY A 104 -6.50 14.53 19.79
CA GLY A 104 -7.03 15.71 20.50
C GLY A 104 -6.56 17.05 19.92
N LEU A 105 -6.42 17.14 18.60
CA LEU A 105 -5.81 18.30 17.92
C LEU A 105 -6.81 19.34 17.41
N PHE A 106 -8.12 19.15 17.64
CA PHE A 106 -9.12 20.15 17.27
C PHE A 106 -9.03 21.37 18.19
N ASP A 107 -8.99 22.55 17.58
CA ASP A 107 -9.14 23.81 18.30
C ASP A 107 -10.61 24.04 18.65
N LEU A 108 -10.98 23.66 19.87
CA LEU A 108 -12.33 23.81 20.38
C LEU A 108 -12.49 25.21 21.01
N THR A 109 -13.46 25.98 20.53
CA THR A 109 -13.87 27.22 21.19
C THR A 109 -14.35 26.90 22.61
N ARG A 110 -13.67 27.46 23.62
CA ARG A 110 -14.13 27.43 25.01
C ARG A 110 -15.31 28.36 25.24
#